data_AF-A0A7W1FEH4-F1
#
_entry.id   AF-A0A7W1FEH4-F1
#
_cell.length_a   1.000
_cell.length_b   1.000
_cell.length_c   1.000
_cell.angle_alpha   90.00
_cell.angle_beta   90.00
_cell.angle_gamma   90.00
#
_symmetry.space_group_name_H-M   'P 1'
#
loop_
_entity.id
_entity.type
_entity.pdbx_description
1 polymer ?
#
loop_
_entity_poly.entity_id
_entity_poly.type
_entity_poly.pdbx_seq_one_letter_code
_entity_poly.pdbx_strand_id
1 'polypeptide(L)'
;IYPELYKDFAHVVRINYYPPRGDNKEGWDSIDIFGWLGYKMQIKIDFMCRDSILAAPLVLDLALFMDLAQRAGMKGIQEWLSFYFKAPQTAPELYPEHDLFIQLMKLKNTLRHLQGEDLITHLGLEYYD
;
A
#
# COMPACT_ATOMS: atom_id res chain seq x y z
N ILE A 1 9.69 7.86 -10.56
CA ILE A 1 8.87 7.15 -11.59
C ILE A 1 9.56 7.32 -12.93
N TYR A 2 9.68 6.25 -13.74
CA TYR A 2 10.36 6.24 -15.04
C TYR A 2 9.63 7.11 -16.08
N PRO A 3 10.09 8.34 -16.37
CA PRO A 3 9.33 9.27 -17.20
C PRO A 3 9.24 8.79 -18.64
N GLU A 4 10.25 8.08 -19.13
CA GLU A 4 10.27 7.54 -20.49
C GLU A 4 9.14 6.53 -20.76
N LEU A 5 8.73 5.77 -19.74
CA LEU A 5 7.69 4.75 -19.85
C LEU A 5 6.30 5.27 -19.48
N TYR A 6 6.23 6.18 -18.51
CA TYR A 6 4.97 6.51 -17.84
C TYR A 6 4.61 7.99 -17.84
N LYS A 7 5.33 8.89 -18.54
CA LYS A 7 4.99 10.33 -18.52
C LYS A 7 3.61 10.67 -19.08
N ASP A 8 3.13 9.91 -20.08
CA ASP A 8 1.92 10.22 -20.85
C ASP A 8 0.75 9.27 -20.55
N PHE A 9 0.78 8.56 -19.42
CA PHE A 9 -0.33 7.68 -19.07
C PHE A 9 -1.58 8.46 -18.67
N ALA A 10 -2.75 7.90 -19.01
CA ALA A 10 -4.02 8.41 -18.53
C ALA A 10 -4.48 7.57 -17.33
N HIS A 11 -4.91 8.25 -16.26
CA HIS A 11 -5.48 7.62 -15.08
C HIS A 11 -6.86 8.21 -14.81
N VAL A 12 -7.88 7.36 -14.88
CA VAL A 12 -9.29 7.75 -14.68
C VAL A 12 -9.87 6.90 -13.56
N VAL A 13 -10.36 7.56 -12.52
CA VAL A 13 -11.08 6.93 -11.42
C VAL A 13 -12.52 7.42 -11.43
N ARG A 14 -13.47 6.49 -11.35
CA ARG A 14 -14.90 6.81 -11.23
C ARG A 14 -15.51 6.02 -10.09
N ILE A 15 -16.37 6.68 -9.33
CA ILE A 15 -17.18 6.05 -8.29
C ILE A 15 -18.63 6.37 -8.62
N ASN A 16 -19.42 5.33 -8.86
CA ASN A 16 -20.85 5.46 -9.14
C ASN A 16 -21.63 4.84 -8.00
N TYR A 17 -22.64 5.55 -7.50
CA TYR A 17 -23.53 5.00 -6.49
C TYR A 17 -24.60 4.14 -7.17
N TYR A 18 -24.67 2.87 -6.76
CA TYR A 18 -25.68 1.93 -7.22
C TYR A 18 -26.44 1.36 -6.01
N PRO A 19 -27.59 1.97 -5.63
CA PRO A 19 -28.28 1.68 -4.37
C PRO A 19 -28.52 0.19 -4.07
N PRO A 20 -28.90 -0.67 -5.04
CA PRO A 20 -29.20 -2.07 -4.75
C PRO A 20 -28.02 -2.88 -4.18
N ARG A 21 -26.78 -2.44 -4.35
CA ARG A 21 -25.60 -3.20 -3.90
C ARG A 21 -25.26 -2.98 -2.42
N GLY A 22 -25.70 -1.88 -1.81
CA GLY A 22 -25.36 -1.55 -0.42
C GLY A 22 -23.85 -1.57 -0.18
N ASP A 23 -23.40 -2.38 0.78
CA ASP A 23 -21.97 -2.57 1.14
C ASP A 23 -21.18 -3.42 0.12
N ASN A 24 -21.86 -4.15 -0.76
CA ASN A 24 -21.16 -4.90 -1.80
C ASN A 24 -20.57 -3.92 -2.82
N LYS A 25 -19.26 -3.90 -2.93
CA LYS A 25 -18.57 -3.09 -3.93
C LYS A 25 -18.11 -3.94 -5.09
N GLU A 26 -18.01 -3.26 -6.23
CA GLU A 26 -17.50 -3.81 -7.46
C GLU A 26 -16.45 -2.84 -8.00
N GLY A 27 -15.21 -3.30 -8.11
CA GLY A 27 -14.07 -2.56 -8.65
C GLY A 27 -13.71 -3.09 -10.03
N TRP A 28 -13.75 -2.22 -11.04
CA TRP A 28 -13.38 -2.58 -12.41
C TRP A 28 -12.12 -1.81 -12.79
N ASP A 29 -11.03 -2.53 -13.01
CA ASP A 29 -9.78 -1.97 -13.47
C ASP A 29 -9.46 -2.49 -14.88
N SER A 30 -9.10 -1.57 -15.77
CA SER A 30 -8.62 -1.88 -17.12
C SER A 30 -7.27 -1.19 -17.30
N ILE A 31 -6.22 -1.99 -17.33
CA ILE A 31 -4.84 -1.52 -17.34
C ILE A 31 -4.24 -1.87 -18.70
N ASP A 32 -4.00 -0.83 -19.50
CA ASP A 32 -3.33 -0.96 -20.79
C ASP A 32 -1.82 -0.98 -20.58
N ILE A 33 -1.17 -1.99 -21.15
CA ILE A 33 0.29 -2.17 -21.07
C ILE A 33 0.86 -2.43 -22.46
N PHE A 34 2.17 -2.29 -22.60
CA PHE A 34 2.89 -2.69 -23.79
C PHE A 34 4.15 -3.47 -23.41
N GLY A 35 4.49 -4.46 -24.23
CA GLY A 35 5.66 -5.31 -24.05
C GLY A 35 6.76 -5.01 -25.06
N TRP A 36 7.62 -6.01 -25.25
CA TRP A 36 8.64 -6.01 -26.28
C TRP A 36 8.08 -5.62 -27.66
N LEU A 37 8.86 -4.90 -28.47
CA LEU A 37 8.46 -4.38 -29.80
C LEU A 37 7.16 -3.53 -29.80
N GLY A 38 6.74 -3.01 -28.65
CA GLY A 38 5.54 -2.19 -28.54
C GLY A 38 4.23 -2.97 -28.69
N TYR A 39 4.24 -4.30 -28.57
CA TYR A 39 3.02 -5.09 -28.59
C TYR A 39 2.11 -4.70 -27.43
N LYS A 40 0.93 -4.19 -27.76
CA LYS A 40 -0.09 -3.75 -26.80
C LYS A 40 -0.82 -4.94 -26.21
N MET A 41 -1.06 -4.89 -24.91
CA MET A 41 -1.80 -5.88 -24.13
C MET A 41 -2.68 -5.18 -23.11
N GLN A 42 -3.57 -5.91 -22.45
CA GLN A 42 -4.48 -5.36 -21.46
C GLN A 42 -4.68 -6.34 -20.31
N ILE A 43 -4.71 -5.81 -19.09
CA ILE A 43 -5.12 -6.54 -17.89
C ILE A 43 -6.48 -5.99 -17.47
N LYS A 44 -7.46 -6.88 -17.29
CA LYS A 44 -8.76 -6.53 -16.72
C LYS A 44 -8.96 -7.23 -15.40
N ILE A 45 -9.42 -6.48 -14.40
CA ILE A 45 -9.71 -6.98 -13.07
C ILE A 45 -11.14 -6.59 -12.75
N ASP A 46 -11.94 -7.58 -12.35
CA ASP A 46 -13.25 -7.37 -11.73
C ASP A 46 -13.17 -7.88 -10.30
N PHE A 47 -13.28 -6.96 -9.34
CA PHE A 47 -13.16 -7.23 -7.93
C PHE A 47 -14.49 -7.00 -7.24
N MET A 48 -15.20 -8.09 -6.96
CA MET A 48 -16.40 -8.09 -6.14
C MET A 48 -16.01 -8.26 -4.67
N CYS A 49 -16.32 -7.27 -3.85
CA CYS A 49 -15.97 -7.29 -2.43
C CYS A 49 -17.06 -6.69 -1.55
N ARG A 50 -16.79 -6.65 -0.25
CA ARG A 50 -17.59 -5.93 0.75
C ARG A 50 -16.69 -4.92 1.42
N ASP A 51 -17.01 -3.64 1.32
CA ASP A 51 -16.09 -2.58 1.79
C ASP A 51 -15.89 -2.68 3.30
N SER A 52 -16.96 -2.91 4.05
CA SER A 52 -16.90 -2.96 5.51
C SER A 52 -16.02 -4.09 6.05
N ILE A 53 -16.08 -5.29 5.47
CA ILE A 53 -15.28 -6.43 5.95
C ILE A 53 -13.80 -6.30 5.60
N LEU A 54 -13.47 -5.58 4.52
CA LEU A 54 -12.09 -5.24 4.19
C LEU A 54 -11.57 -4.12 5.10
N ALA A 55 -12.38 -3.13 5.42
CA ALA A 55 -11.98 -1.98 6.24
C ALA A 55 -11.84 -2.31 7.73
N ALA A 56 -12.74 -3.12 8.30
CA ALA A 56 -12.75 -3.43 9.74
C ALA A 56 -11.41 -3.95 10.30
N PRO A 57 -10.74 -4.95 9.70
CA PRO A 57 -9.44 -5.41 10.18
C PRO A 57 -8.34 -4.35 10.06
N LEU A 58 -8.36 -3.51 9.02
CA LEU A 58 -7.39 -2.42 8.88
C LEU A 58 -7.51 -1.39 10.01
N VAL A 59 -8.75 -1.05 10.40
CA VAL A 59 -9.00 -0.15 11.53
C VAL A 59 -8.58 -0.77 12.86
N LEU A 60 -8.80 -2.08 13.04
CA LEU A 60 -8.35 -2.79 14.24
C LEU A 60 -6.82 -2.79 14.34
N ASP A 61 -6.12 -3.14 13.25
CA ASP A 61 -4.66 -3.12 13.20
C ASP A 61 -4.11 -1.72 13.52
N LEU A 62 -4.69 -0.68 12.92
CA LEU A 62 -4.31 0.72 13.21
C LEU A 62 -4.47 1.07 14.69
N ALA A 63 -5.59 0.68 15.32
CA ALA A 63 -5.81 0.94 16.74
C ALA A 63 -4.75 0.25 17.62
N LEU A 64 -4.44 -1.01 17.31
CA LEU A 64 -3.42 -1.79 18.02
C LEU A 64 -2.02 -1.20 17.84
N PHE A 65 -1.65 -0.85 16.61
CA PHE A 65 -0.32 -0.29 16.33
C PHE A 65 -0.15 1.14 16.83
N MET A 66 -1.21 1.95 16.88
CA MET A 66 -1.16 3.27 17.49
C MET A 66 -0.99 3.17 19.02
N ASP A 67 -1.64 2.22 19.70
CA ASP A 67 -1.40 1.94 21.12
C ASP A 67 0.05 1.48 21.35
N LEU A 68 0.57 0.59 20.50
CA LEU A 68 1.98 0.17 20.54
C LEU A 68 2.94 1.36 20.37
N ALA A 69 2.71 2.21 19.36
CA ALA A 69 3.51 3.42 19.12
C ALA A 69 3.54 4.32 20.35
N GLN A 70 2.38 4.53 20.97
CA GLN A 70 2.25 5.34 22.19
C GLN A 70 3.08 4.74 23.34
N ARG A 71 2.97 3.42 23.58
CA ARG A 71 3.74 2.73 24.63
C ARG A 71 5.24 2.72 24.37
N ALA A 72 5.64 2.68 23.09
CA ALA A 72 7.03 2.81 22.65
C ALA A 72 7.55 4.27 22.68
N GLY A 73 6.72 5.24 23.07
CA GLY A 73 7.09 6.66 23.15
C GLY A 73 7.23 7.35 21.79
N MET A 74 6.77 6.71 20.71
CA MET A 74 6.78 7.28 19.36
C MET A 74 5.75 8.42 19.25
N LYS A 75 6.09 9.49 18.53
CA LYS A 75 5.25 10.68 18.38
C LYS A 75 5.34 11.23 16.95
N GLY A 76 4.40 12.11 16.60
CA GLY A 76 4.34 12.73 15.28
C GLY A 76 3.87 11.75 14.20
N ILE A 77 4.24 12.04 12.95
CA ILE A 77 3.84 11.26 11.78
C ILE A 77 4.39 9.83 11.91
N GLN A 78 3.48 8.86 11.93
CA GLN A 78 3.82 7.43 12.00
C GLN A 78 3.95 6.86 10.57
N GLU A 79 5.02 7.20 9.86
CA GLU A 79 5.20 6.81 8.45
C GLU A 79 5.19 5.28 8.24
N TRP A 80 5.59 4.49 9.25
CA TRP A 80 5.56 3.03 9.21
C TRP A 80 4.14 2.42 9.12
N LEU A 81 3.11 3.21 9.40
CA LEU A 81 1.70 2.83 9.24
C LEU A 81 1.16 3.14 7.83
N SER A 82 1.99 3.64 6.91
CA SER A 82 1.57 4.01 5.55
C SER A 82 0.88 2.87 4.77
N PHE A 83 1.20 1.61 5.10
CA PHE A 83 0.61 0.41 4.51
C PHE A 83 -0.94 0.40 4.58
N TYR A 84 -1.52 1.05 5.60
CA TYR A 84 -2.95 1.07 5.84
C TYR A 84 -3.69 2.25 5.20
N PHE A 85 -2.96 3.17 4.54
CA PHE A 85 -3.53 4.42 4.04
C PHE A 85 -3.34 4.61 2.53
N LYS A 86 -4.41 5.04 1.85
CA LYS A 86 -4.34 5.41 0.43
C LYS A 86 -3.43 6.63 0.17
N ALA A 87 -3.42 7.59 1.10
CA ALA A 87 -2.65 8.82 1.03
C ALA A 87 -1.87 9.00 2.35
N PRO A 88 -0.71 8.34 2.50
CA PRO A 88 0.06 8.43 3.73
C PRO A 88 0.63 9.83 3.91
N GLN A 89 0.67 10.29 5.16
CA GLN A 89 1.31 11.54 5.52
C GLN A 89 2.82 11.34 5.66
N THR A 90 3.58 12.36 5.27
CA THR A 90 5.04 12.40 5.38
C THR A 90 5.49 13.75 5.96
N ALA A 91 6.71 13.81 6.46
CA ALA A 91 7.32 15.10 6.80
C ALA A 91 7.42 16.01 5.55
N PRO A 92 7.51 17.35 5.74
CA PRO A 92 7.76 18.26 4.63
C PRO A 92 8.95 17.80 3.78
N GLU A 93 8.85 18.00 2.47
CA GLU A 93 9.87 17.62 1.47
C GLU A 93 10.04 16.10 1.22
N LEU A 94 9.42 15.23 2.02
CA LEU A 94 9.45 13.78 1.78
C LEU A 94 8.35 13.34 0.81
N TYR A 95 8.72 12.44 -0.10
CA TYR A 95 7.80 11.77 -1.02
C TYR A 95 6.98 10.69 -0.29
N PRO A 96 5.64 10.70 -0.40
CA PRO A 96 4.80 9.63 0.14
C PRO A 96 5.01 8.34 -0.65
N GLU A 97 5.54 7.31 0.02
CA GLU A 97 5.67 5.98 -0.57
C GLU A 97 4.29 5.37 -0.82
N HIS A 98 4.06 4.82 -2.01
CA HIS A 98 2.81 4.16 -2.42
C HIS A 98 3.01 2.71 -2.89
N ASP A 99 4.25 2.22 -2.95
CA ASP A 99 4.55 0.82 -3.17
C ASP A 99 4.22 0.00 -1.91
N LEU A 100 3.17 -0.81 -2.01
CA LEU A 100 2.63 -1.60 -0.90
C LEU A 100 3.68 -2.54 -0.28
N PHE A 101 4.63 -3.07 -1.06
CA PHE A 101 5.67 -3.97 -0.54
C PHE A 101 6.74 -3.21 0.22
N ILE A 102 7.12 -2.03 -0.26
CA ILE A 102 8.04 -1.15 0.47
C ILE A 102 7.39 -0.69 1.78
N GLN A 103 6.12 -0.29 1.75
CA GLN A 103 5.36 0.07 2.96
C GLN A 103 5.28 -1.11 3.95
N LEU A 104 5.03 -2.33 3.47
CA LEU A 104 5.02 -3.53 4.31
C LEU A 104 6.39 -3.82 4.93
N MET A 105 7.46 -3.61 4.18
CA MET A 105 8.83 -3.74 4.69
C MET A 105 9.13 -2.68 5.76
N LYS A 106 8.70 -1.42 5.57
CA LYS A 106 8.80 -0.35 6.58
C LYS A 106 8.06 -0.74 7.87
N LEU A 107 6.84 -1.27 7.76
CA LEU A 107 6.06 -1.79 8.88
C LEU A 107 6.84 -2.87 9.66
N LYS A 108 7.31 -3.92 8.96
CA LYS A 108 8.05 -5.02 9.57
C LYS A 108 9.36 -4.57 10.22
N ASN A 109 10.13 -3.74 9.53
CA ASN A 109 11.42 -3.25 10.02
C ASN A 109 11.26 -2.33 11.24
N THR A 110 10.17 -1.56 11.32
CA THR A 110 9.87 -0.77 12.51
C THR A 110 9.57 -1.66 13.71
N LEU A 111 8.76 -2.71 13.53
CA LEU A 111 8.47 -3.67 14.61
C LEU A 111 9.73 -4.42 15.08
N ARG A 112 10.59 -4.85 14.14
CA ARG A 112 11.87 -5.49 14.46
C ARG A 112 12.80 -4.55 15.22
N HIS A 113 12.91 -3.29 14.78
CA HIS A 113 13.68 -2.27 15.48
C HIS A 113 13.19 -2.05 16.91
N LEU A 114 11.86 -1.98 17.13
CA LEU A 114 11.28 -1.86 18.48
C LEU A 114 11.58 -3.08 19.36
N GLN A 115 11.77 -4.27 18.77
CA GLN A 115 12.16 -5.49 19.48
C GLN A 115 13.68 -5.63 19.69
N GLY A 116 14.50 -4.75 19.10
CA GLY A 116 15.96 -4.85 19.11
C GLY A 116 16.51 -5.91 18.14
N GLU A 117 15.73 -6.31 17.15
CA GLU A 117 16.12 -7.26 16.10
C GLU A 117 16.76 -6.55 14.90
N ASP A 118 17.59 -7.27 14.16
CA ASP A 118 18.18 -6.80 12.90
C ASP A 118 17.09 -6.54 11.84
N LEU A 119 17.33 -5.57 10.96
CA LEU A 119 16.38 -5.23 9.90
C LEU A 119 16.34 -6.32 8.82
N ILE A 120 15.17 -6.52 8.22
CA ILE A 120 15.03 -7.39 7.05
C ILE A 120 15.79 -6.77 5.90
N THR A 121 16.76 -7.53 5.37
CA THR A 121 17.43 -7.24 4.11
C THR A 121 17.01 -8.29 3.07
N HIS A 122 17.17 -7.95 1.79
CA HIS A 122 16.95 -8.88 0.68
C HIS A 122 18.27 -9.31 0.03
N LEU A 123 19.39 -9.21 0.77
CA LEU A 123 20.71 -9.55 0.25
C LEU A 123 20.86 -11.06 0.03
N GLY A 124 20.15 -11.88 0.80
CA GLY A 124 20.08 -13.34 0.62
C GLY A 124 21.36 -14.11 0.96
N LEU A 125 22.41 -13.43 1.41
CA LEU A 125 23.66 -14.05 1.86
C LEU A 125 23.51 -14.71 3.24
N GLU A 126 22.55 -14.25 4.05
CA GLU A 126 22.27 -14.73 5.42
C GLU A 126 21.67 -16.16 5.48
N TYR A 127 21.29 -16.75 4.34
CA TYR A 127 20.68 -18.09 4.27
C TYR A 127 21.67 -19.24 4.09
N TYR A 128 22.94 -18.93 3.84
CA TYR A 128 23.95 -19.90 3.41
C TYR A 128 25.11 -20.08 4.41
N ASP A 129 24.98 -19.52 5.61
CA ASP A 129 25.91 -19.74 6.73
C ASP A 129 25.52 -20.97 7.58
#